data_AF-A0A117EEY9-F1
#
_entry.id   AF-A0A117EEY9-F1
#
_cell.length_a   1.000
_cell.length_b   1.000
_cell.length_c   1.000
_cell.angle_alpha   90.00
_cell.angle_beta   90.00
_cell.angle_gamma   90.00
#
_symmetry.space_group_name_H-M   'P 1'
#
loop_
_entity.id
_entity.type
_entity.pdbx_description
1 polymer ?
#
loop_
_entity_poly.entity_id
_entity_poly.type
_entity_poly.pdbx_seq_one_letter_code
_entity_poly.pdbx_strand_id
1 'polypeptide(L)'
;MQMNGMAELITAAKYQDRWEDPRLVVGVWNNHDLNQVTWELRAMGGEPSFLPSQELPDVRYAAFARSLGLTGIRVEKPEDVEEGWRAALAADGPAVVEFVTDPAVPPIPPHATWEQLEATAASILKGDADRASMVKQGFKAKMQEFLPGNRAGERGGKES
;
A
#
# COMPACT_ATOMS: atom_id res chain seq x y z
N MET A 1 -10.01 4.91 6.36
CA MET A 1 -11.11 4.97 7.36
C MET A 1 -10.63 5.28 8.78
N GLN A 2 -9.49 4.74 9.26
CA GLN A 2 -9.01 4.98 10.63
C GLN A 2 -8.92 6.45 11.03
N MET A 3 -8.42 7.33 10.15
CA MET A 3 -8.31 8.77 10.45
C MET A 3 -9.63 9.56 10.32
N ASN A 4 -10.61 9.03 9.59
CA ASN A 4 -11.76 9.81 9.09
C ASN A 4 -13.11 9.27 9.60
N GLY A 5 -13.16 8.72 10.81
CA GLY A 5 -14.46 8.48 11.47
C GLY A 5 -15.01 7.07 11.33
N MET A 6 -14.18 6.03 11.53
CA MET A 6 -14.68 4.65 11.72
C MET A 6 -15.80 4.53 12.77
N ALA A 7 -15.76 5.38 13.80
CA ALA A 7 -16.78 5.44 14.84
C ALA A 7 -18.17 5.86 14.31
N GLU A 8 -18.27 6.53 13.16
CA GLU A 8 -19.56 6.92 12.58
C GLU A 8 -20.37 5.73 12.06
N LEU A 9 -19.78 4.54 11.95
CA LEU A 9 -20.54 3.30 11.76
C LEU A 9 -21.49 3.03 12.94
N ILE A 10 -21.16 3.49 14.16
CA ILE A 10 -22.05 3.44 15.33
C ILE A 10 -23.26 4.36 15.12
N THR A 11 -23.02 5.56 14.57
CA THR A 11 -24.07 6.52 14.23
C THR A 11 -25.01 5.94 13.17
N ALA A 12 -24.46 5.35 12.10
CA ALA A 12 -25.26 4.69 11.07
C ALA A 12 -26.09 3.55 11.67
N ALA A 13 -25.49 2.68 12.50
CA ALA A 13 -26.19 1.60 13.16
C ALA A 13 -27.35 2.08 14.05
N LYS A 14 -27.15 3.20 14.77
CA LYS A 14 -28.15 3.78 15.69
C LYS A 14 -29.35 4.41 14.99
N TYR A 15 -29.15 5.03 13.83
CA TYR A 15 -30.16 5.90 13.21
C TYR A 15 -30.65 5.43 11.84
N GLN A 16 -30.20 4.28 11.34
CA GLN A 16 -30.64 3.72 10.05
C GLN A 16 -32.17 3.59 9.92
N ASP A 17 -32.89 3.35 11.02
CA ASP A 17 -34.35 3.23 11.09
C ASP A 17 -35.09 4.55 10.81
N ARG A 18 -34.37 5.68 10.88
CA ARG A 18 -34.91 7.01 10.59
C ARG A 18 -34.81 7.39 9.12
N TRP A 19 -34.10 6.61 8.32
CA TRP A 19 -33.89 6.89 6.89
C TRP A 19 -35.03 6.28 6.09
N GLU A 20 -35.47 6.96 5.04
CA GLU A 20 -36.46 6.40 4.11
C GLU A 20 -35.91 5.16 3.39
N ASP A 21 -34.62 5.21 3.03
CA ASP A 21 -33.84 4.09 2.56
C ASP A 21 -32.63 3.90 3.50
N PRO A 22 -32.58 2.82 4.31
CA PRO A 22 -31.51 2.59 5.27
C PRO A 22 -30.18 2.14 4.62
N ARG A 23 -30.15 1.96 3.30
CA ARG A 23 -28.97 1.42 2.60
C ARG A 23 -27.89 2.49 2.45
N LEU A 24 -26.72 2.18 3.02
CA LEU A 24 -25.49 2.96 2.89
C LEU A 24 -24.34 1.99 2.72
N VAL A 25 -23.61 2.07 1.60
CA VAL A 25 -22.44 1.23 1.36
C VAL A 25 -21.16 2.03 1.58
N VAL A 26 -20.31 1.57 2.50
CA VAL A 26 -18.98 2.13 2.76
C VAL A 26 -17.92 1.18 2.25
N GLY A 27 -17.23 1.57 1.18
CA GLY A 27 -16.04 0.89 0.68
C GLY A 27 -14.79 1.32 1.44
N VAL A 28 -14.02 0.35 1.94
CA VAL A 28 -12.75 0.57 2.63
C VAL A 28 -11.64 -0.12 1.88
N TRP A 29 -10.73 0.67 1.30
CA TRP A 29 -9.48 0.17 0.74
C TRP A 29 -8.46 0.06 1.88
N ASN A 30 -8.33 -1.15 2.42
CA ASN A 30 -7.40 -1.47 3.50
C ASN A 30 -6.06 -1.91 2.91
N ASN A 31 -5.09 -1.00 2.88
CA ASN A 31 -3.72 -1.23 2.41
C ASN A 31 -2.66 -1.04 3.51
N HIS A 32 -3.10 -0.81 4.76
CA HIS A 32 -2.22 -0.54 5.90
C HIS A 32 -1.25 0.65 5.71
N ASP A 33 -1.57 1.59 4.82
CA ASP A 33 -0.67 2.69 4.49
C ASP A 33 -1.42 4.00 4.26
N LEU A 34 -0.81 5.12 4.64
CA LEU A 34 -1.25 6.46 4.23
C LEU A 34 -0.84 6.75 2.78
N ASN A 35 -1.38 5.93 1.87
CA ASN A 35 -0.90 5.74 0.52
C ASN A 35 -0.73 7.04 -0.28
N GLN A 36 -1.69 7.97 -0.20
CA GLN A 36 -1.56 9.26 -0.88
C GLN A 36 -0.33 10.06 -0.40
N VAL A 37 -0.12 10.15 0.92
CA VAL A 37 1.03 10.86 1.50
C VAL A 37 2.33 10.14 1.16
N THR A 38 2.34 8.80 1.23
CA THR A 38 3.48 7.97 0.83
C THR A 38 3.92 8.28 -0.59
N TRP A 39 2.97 8.38 -1.53
CA TRP A 39 3.28 8.67 -2.93
C TRP A 39 3.64 10.13 -3.20
N GLU A 40 3.03 11.10 -2.51
CA GLU A 40 3.43 12.51 -2.57
C GLU A 40 4.88 12.71 -2.10
N LEU A 41 5.27 12.10 -0.97
CA LEU A 41 6.65 12.14 -0.47
C LEU A 41 7.64 11.47 -1.44
N ARG A 42 7.26 10.35 -2.06
CA ARG A 42 8.07 9.68 -3.08
C ARG A 42 8.27 10.57 -4.32
N ALA A 43 7.23 11.27 -4.75
CA ALA A 43 7.29 12.17 -5.90
C ALA A 43 8.14 13.43 -5.64
N MET A 44 8.20 13.92 -4.39
CA MET A 44 8.96 15.10 -4.01
C MET A 44 10.48 14.86 -3.84
N GLY A 45 10.94 13.60 -3.87
CA GLY A 45 12.33 13.21 -4.17
C GLY A 45 13.45 13.68 -3.23
N GLY A 46 13.17 14.37 -2.12
CA GLY A 46 14.19 15.11 -1.36
C GLY A 46 14.55 14.59 0.04
N GLU A 47 13.62 14.00 0.78
CA GLU A 47 13.80 13.67 2.20
C GLU A 47 13.56 12.17 2.46
N PRO A 48 14.28 11.53 3.40
CA PRO A 48 13.97 10.17 3.81
C PRO A 48 12.55 10.16 4.39
N SER A 49 11.61 9.54 3.68
CA SER A 49 10.29 9.26 4.22
C SER A 49 10.45 8.49 5.53
N PHE A 50 9.94 9.02 6.66
CA PHE A 50 9.88 8.27 7.92
C PHE A 50 8.76 7.24 7.81
N LEU A 51 9.06 6.14 7.12
CA LEU A 51 8.14 5.03 6.82
C LEU A 51 7.26 4.59 8.01
N PRO A 52 7.74 4.53 9.27
CA PRO A 52 6.89 4.16 10.40
C PRO A 52 5.71 5.12 10.67
N SER A 53 5.74 6.36 10.16
CA SER A 53 4.59 7.27 10.29
C SER A 53 3.51 7.06 9.24
N GLN A 54 3.77 6.24 8.21
CA GLN A 54 2.84 5.94 7.12
C GLN A 54 2.20 4.57 7.28
N GLU A 55 2.87 3.65 7.99
CA GLU A 55 2.33 2.35 8.36
C GLU A 55 1.15 2.50 9.33
N LEU A 56 0.01 1.91 8.95
CA LEU A 56 -1.17 1.86 9.79
C LEU A 56 -1.36 0.45 10.34
N PRO A 57 -1.78 0.30 11.61
CA PRO A 57 -2.14 -1.00 12.14
C PRO A 57 -3.31 -1.60 11.36
N ASP A 58 -3.33 -2.93 11.20
CA ASP A 58 -4.50 -3.61 10.62
C ASP A 58 -5.71 -3.41 11.54
N VAL A 59 -6.83 -3.05 10.93
CA VAL A 59 -8.14 -3.03 11.57
C VAL A 59 -9.09 -3.84 10.73
N ARG A 60 -9.77 -4.80 11.37
CA ARG A 60 -10.78 -5.66 10.74
C ARG A 60 -12.09 -4.90 10.54
N TYR A 61 -12.16 -3.96 9.60
CA TYR A 61 -13.31 -3.07 9.39
C TYR A 61 -14.63 -3.82 9.17
N ALA A 62 -14.61 -4.89 8.36
CA ALA A 62 -15.79 -5.70 8.12
C ALA A 62 -16.25 -6.42 9.41
N ALA A 63 -15.31 -6.84 10.26
CA ALA A 63 -15.64 -7.45 11.55
C ALA A 63 -16.21 -6.42 12.54
N PHE A 64 -15.66 -5.20 12.53
CA PHE A 64 -16.19 -4.10 13.34
C PHE A 64 -17.63 -3.75 12.92
N ALA A 65 -17.92 -3.65 11.62
CA ALA A 65 -19.29 -3.46 11.12
C ALA A 65 -20.24 -4.55 11.62
N ARG A 66 -19.85 -5.83 11.50
CA ARG A 66 -20.64 -6.95 12.02
C ARG A 66 -20.87 -6.87 13.53
N SER A 67 -19.89 -6.38 14.30
CA SER A 67 -20.05 -6.20 15.76
C SER A 67 -21.13 -5.17 16.14
N LEU A 68 -21.46 -4.27 15.21
CA LEU A 68 -22.52 -3.25 15.36
C LEU A 68 -23.87 -3.73 14.79
N GLY A 69 -23.96 -4.97 14.30
CA GLY A 69 -25.15 -5.49 13.63
C GLY A 69 -25.31 -5.03 12.18
N LEU A 70 -24.27 -4.45 11.58
CA LEU A 70 -24.26 -4.03 10.18
C LEU A 70 -23.77 -5.16 9.26
N THR A 71 -24.07 -5.04 7.97
CA THR A 71 -23.48 -5.93 6.96
C THR A 71 -21.98 -5.63 6.85
N GLY A 72 -21.15 -6.67 6.95
CA GLY A 72 -19.70 -6.51 6.84
C GLY A 72 -19.09 -7.60 5.99
N ILE A 73 -18.49 -7.20 4.87
CA ILE A 73 -17.92 -8.07 3.84
C ILE A 73 -16.43 -7.78 3.75
N ARG A 74 -15.60 -8.83 3.73
CA ARG A 74 -14.15 -8.69 3.51
C ARG A 74 -13.79 -9.38 2.20
N VAL A 75 -13.13 -8.65 1.33
CA VAL A 75 -12.65 -9.09 0.03
C VAL A 75 -11.12 -9.13 0.09
N GLU A 76 -10.55 -10.32 -0.06
CA GLU A 76 -9.10 -10.52 -0.02
C GLU A 76 -8.51 -10.88 -1.37
N LYS A 77 -9.37 -11.21 -2.35
CA LYS A 77 -8.95 -11.62 -3.70
C LYS A 77 -9.67 -10.79 -4.78
N PRO A 78 -9.00 -10.50 -5.91
CA PRO A 78 -9.60 -9.72 -7.01
C PRO A 78 -10.89 -10.34 -7.57
N GLU A 79 -10.96 -11.67 -7.69
CA GLU A 79 -12.12 -12.39 -8.21
C GLU A 79 -13.39 -12.21 -7.36
N ASP A 80 -13.23 -11.88 -6.08
CA ASP A 80 -14.34 -11.73 -5.13
C ASP A 80 -14.90 -10.28 -5.10
N VAL A 81 -14.30 -9.35 -5.86
CA VAL A 81 -14.68 -7.93 -5.85
C VAL A 81 -16.11 -7.72 -6.34
N GLU A 82 -16.49 -8.38 -7.43
CA GLU A 82 -17.85 -8.23 -7.98
C GLU A 82 -18.90 -8.75 -6.99
N GLU A 83 -18.66 -9.92 -6.41
CA GLU A 83 -19.55 -10.51 -5.41
C GLU A 83 -19.65 -9.63 -4.16
N GLY A 84 -18.52 -9.09 -3.69
CA GLY A 84 -18.49 -8.19 -2.55
C GLY A 84 -19.34 -6.94 -2.76
N TRP A 85 -19.28 -6.32 -3.94
CA TRP A 85 -20.14 -5.19 -4.29
C TRP A 85 -21.61 -5.58 -4.40
N ARG A 86 -21.92 -6.70 -5.06
CA ARG A 86 -23.30 -7.19 -5.20
C ARG A 86 -23.94 -7.44 -3.84
N ALA A 87 -23.24 -8.10 -2.93
CA ALA A 87 -23.73 -8.38 -1.59
C ALA A 87 -23.97 -7.09 -0.78
N ALA A 88 -23.08 -6.11 -0.88
CA ALA A 88 -23.22 -4.85 -0.16
C ALA A 88 -24.37 -3.98 -0.67
N LEU A 89 -24.53 -3.88 -2.00
CA LEU A 89 -25.60 -3.11 -2.63
C LEU A 89 -26.98 -3.76 -2.45
N ALA A 90 -27.02 -5.08 -2.22
CA ALA A 90 -28.23 -5.83 -1.93
C ALA A 90 -28.60 -5.89 -0.43
N ALA A 91 -27.77 -5.33 0.45
CA ALA A 91 -28.06 -5.33 1.89
C ALA A 91 -29.31 -4.49 2.21
N ASP A 92 -30.06 -4.90 3.23
CA ASP A 92 -31.26 -4.20 3.70
C ASP A 92 -30.97 -2.96 4.58
N GLY A 93 -29.69 -2.62 4.78
CA GLY A 93 -29.25 -1.54 5.66
C GLY A 93 -27.78 -1.18 5.41
N PRO A 94 -27.11 -0.47 6.33
CA PRO A 94 -25.72 -0.07 6.15
C PRO A 94 -24.80 -1.29 6.01
N ALA A 95 -23.88 -1.19 5.04
CA ALA A 95 -22.94 -2.23 4.70
C ALA A 95 -21.51 -1.67 4.59
N VAL A 96 -20.53 -2.44 5.05
CA VAL A 96 -19.11 -2.14 4.89
C VAL A 96 -18.47 -3.22 4.03
N VAL A 97 -17.80 -2.81 2.96
CA VAL A 97 -16.95 -3.68 2.15
C VAL A 97 -15.50 -3.31 2.38
N GLU A 98 -14.77 -4.22 3.00
CA GLU A 98 -13.34 -4.09 3.24
C GLU A 98 -12.57 -4.80 2.13
N PHE A 99 -11.91 -4.05 1.27
CA PHE A 99 -10.99 -4.57 0.25
C PHE A 99 -9.58 -4.55 0.80
N VAL A 100 -8.97 -5.73 0.94
CA VAL A 100 -7.53 -5.83 1.22
C VAL A 100 -6.79 -5.53 -0.07
N THR A 101 -5.93 -4.52 -0.04
CA THR A 101 -5.25 -3.99 -1.24
C THR A 101 -3.77 -3.80 -1.00
N ASP A 102 -3.00 -3.81 -2.08
CA ASP A 102 -1.55 -3.66 -2.04
C ASP A 102 -1.15 -2.18 -1.88
N PRO A 103 -0.36 -1.80 -0.85
CA PRO A 103 0.14 -0.44 -0.69
C PRO A 103 1.15 -0.01 -1.77
N ALA A 104 1.70 -0.95 -2.54
CA ALA A 104 2.64 -0.66 -3.64
C ALA A 104 1.97 -0.10 -4.90
N VAL A 105 0.63 -0.02 -4.93
CA VAL A 105 -0.11 0.59 -6.04
C VAL A 105 -0.20 2.10 -5.83
N PRO A 106 0.17 2.94 -6.82
CA PRO A 106 0.04 4.38 -6.73
C PRO A 106 -1.43 4.82 -6.82
N PRO A 107 -1.81 5.94 -6.19
CA PRO A 107 -3.12 6.55 -6.40
C PRO A 107 -3.16 7.04 -7.85
N ILE A 108 -3.98 6.37 -8.66
CA ILE A 108 -4.10 6.66 -10.09
C ILE A 108 -5.13 7.78 -10.28
N PRO A 109 -4.81 8.83 -11.06
CA PRO A 109 -5.78 9.86 -11.40
C PRO A 109 -7.01 9.25 -12.10
N PRO A 110 -8.24 9.72 -11.81
CA PRO A 110 -9.48 9.15 -12.37
C PRO A 110 -9.61 9.26 -13.90
N HIS A 111 -8.74 10.05 -14.55
CA HIS A 111 -8.69 10.19 -16.02
C HIS A 111 -7.45 9.54 -16.64
N ALA A 112 -6.66 8.78 -15.87
CA ALA A 112 -5.53 8.05 -16.43
C ALA A 112 -6.05 6.92 -17.32
N THR A 113 -5.51 6.83 -18.53
CA THR A 113 -5.77 5.71 -19.43
C THR A 113 -5.11 4.43 -18.90
N TRP A 114 -5.65 3.27 -19.27
CA TRP A 114 -5.12 1.97 -18.85
C TRP A 114 -3.64 1.79 -19.23
N GLU A 115 -3.24 2.31 -20.40
CA GLU A 115 -1.86 2.32 -20.87
C GLU A 115 -0.93 3.18 -19.99
N GLN A 116 -1.38 4.35 -19.54
CA GLN A 116 -0.62 5.19 -18.60
C GLN A 116 -0.45 4.51 -17.25
N LEU A 117 -1.44 3.71 -16.85
CA LEU A 117 -1.48 2.94 -15.62
C LEU A 117 -0.44 1.81 -15.63
N GLU A 118 -0.41 1.02 -16.72
CA GLU A 118 0.60 -0.02 -16.93
C GLU A 118 2.02 0.55 -17.04
N ALA A 119 2.19 1.66 -17.78
CA ALA A 119 3.48 2.32 -17.91
C ALA A 119 3.99 2.86 -16.55
N THR A 120 3.10 3.43 -15.75
CA THR A 120 3.44 3.93 -14.40
C THR A 120 3.83 2.77 -13.49
N ALA A 121 3.03 1.70 -13.45
CA ALA A 121 3.35 0.49 -12.67
C ALA A 121 4.71 -0.12 -13.09
N ALA A 122 4.98 -0.22 -14.39
CA ALA A 122 6.26 -0.73 -14.91
C ALA A 122 7.45 0.15 -14.51
N SER A 123 7.29 1.49 -14.53
CA SER A 123 8.36 2.42 -14.14
C SER A 123 8.69 2.38 -12.65
N ILE A 124 7.68 2.21 -11.80
CA ILE A 124 7.84 2.01 -10.35
C ILE A 124 8.62 0.72 -10.09
N LEU A 125 8.20 -0.39 -10.70
CA LEU A 125 8.85 -1.69 -10.53
C LEU A 125 10.34 -1.64 -10.89
N LYS A 126 10.66 -0.91 -11.97
CA LYS A 126 12.03 -0.71 -12.43
C LYS A 126 12.83 0.18 -11.47
N GLY A 127 12.25 1.26 -10.96
CA GLY A 127 12.88 2.15 -9.99
C GLY A 127 13.23 1.46 -8.67
N ASP A 128 12.35 0.58 -8.17
CA ASP A 128 12.61 -0.22 -6.97
C ASP A 128 13.69 -1.29 -7.20
N ALA A 129 13.70 -1.93 -8.37
CA ALA A 129 14.76 -2.87 -8.76
C ALA A 129 16.13 -2.16 -8.88
N ASP A 130 16.15 -0.96 -9.44
CA ASP A 130 17.35 -0.12 -9.53
C ASP A 130 17.83 0.27 -8.13
N ARG A 131 16.92 0.63 -7.21
CA ARG A 131 17.25 0.92 -5.80
C ARG A 131 17.86 -0.30 -5.09
N ALA A 132 17.31 -1.49 -5.30
CA ALA A 132 17.86 -2.74 -4.76
C ALA A 132 19.25 -3.05 -5.34
N SER A 133 19.44 -2.82 -6.64
CA SER A 133 20.73 -3.01 -7.31
C SER A 133 21.80 -2.03 -6.81
N MET A 134 21.44 -0.77 -6.56
CA MET A 134 22.31 0.27 -6.02
C MET A 134 22.75 -0.06 -4.59
N VAL A 135 21.84 -0.57 -3.75
CA VAL A 135 22.18 -1.07 -2.40
C VAL A 135 23.16 -2.24 -2.49
N LYS A 136 22.92 -3.19 -3.40
CA LYS A 136 23.79 -4.35 -3.61
C LYS A 136 25.18 -3.95 -4.14
N GLN A 137 25.24 -2.96 -5.02
CA GLN A 137 26.49 -2.38 -5.52
C GLN A 137 27.25 -1.62 -4.42
N GLY A 138 26.55 -0.81 -3.62
CA GLY A 138 27.15 -0.11 -2.47
C GLY A 138 27.73 -1.07 -1.44
N PHE A 139 27.04 -2.18 -1.15
CA PHE A 139 27.55 -3.24 -0.29
C PHE A 139 28.78 -3.91 -0.89
N LYS A 140 28.75 -4.23 -2.19
CA LYS A 140 29.89 -4.82 -2.91
C LYS A 140 31.12 -3.90 -2.92
N ALA A 141 30.92 -2.60 -3.16
CA ALA A 141 31.99 -1.61 -3.13
C ALA A 141 32.64 -1.52 -1.74
N LYS A 142 31.82 -1.50 -0.68
CA LYS A 142 32.30 -1.48 0.71
C LYS A 142 33.05 -2.76 1.09
N MET A 143 32.62 -3.93 0.59
CA MET A 143 33.36 -5.18 0.77
C MET A 143 34.71 -5.19 0.03
N GLN A 144 34.77 -4.59 -1.16
CA GLN A 144 36.03 -4.47 -1.92
C GLN A 144 37.02 -3.52 -1.24
N GLU A 145 36.53 -2.50 -0.54
CA GLU A 145 37.35 -1.58 0.26
C GLU A 145 37.95 -2.26 1.51
N PHE A 146 37.27 -3.28 2.06
CA PHE A 146 37.72 -4.05 3.22
C PHE A 146 38.62 -5.26 2.90
N LEU A 147 38.84 -5.57 1.61
CA LEU A 147 39.79 -6.61 1.20
C LEU A 147 41.18 -5.98 0.99
N PRO A 148 42.18 -6.25 1.85
CA PRO A 148 43.52 -5.74 1.66
C PRO A 148 44.12 -6.33 0.37
N GLY A 149 44.46 -5.45 -0.57
CA GLY A 149 45.10 -5.80 -1.83
C GLY A 149 46.44 -6.47 -1.59
N ASN A 150 46.52 -7.76 -1.90
CA ASN A 150 47.75 -8.54 -1.82
C ASN A 150 48.65 -8.16 -3.02
N ARG A 151 49.59 -7.22 -2.82
CA ARG A 151 50.75 -7.06 -3.71
C ARG A 151 51.96 -7.70 -3.06
N ALA A 152 52.25 -8.94 -3.46
CA ALA A 152 53.53 -9.59 -3.21
C ALA A 152 54.05 -10.19 -4.53
N GLY A 153 55.28 -9.81 -4.89
CA GLY A 153 56.18 -10.58 -5.76
C GLY A 153 56.20 -10.18 -7.24
N GLU A 154 57.20 -9.39 -7.63
CA GLU A 154 58.23 -9.79 -8.63
C GLU A 154 59.00 -8.57 -9.18
N ARG A 155 60.27 -8.45 -8.78
CA ARG A 155 61.45 -8.39 -9.67
C ARG A 155 62.70 -8.02 -8.86
N GLY A 156 63.46 -9.05 -8.50
CA GLY A 156 64.90 -8.93 -8.27
C GLY A 156 65.66 -9.17 -9.58
N GLY A 157 66.82 -8.52 -9.70
CA GLY A 157 67.83 -8.71 -10.76
C GLY A 157 68.41 -7.34 -11.16
N LYS A 158 69.57 -6.92 -10.62
CA LYS A 158 70.94 -7.06 -11.19
C LYS A 158 71.03 -6.47 -12.62
N GLU A 159 71.89 -5.52 -12.96
CA GLU A 159 73.36 -5.45 -12.83
C GLU A 159 73.83 -4.00 -13.09
N SER A 160 74.80 -3.52 -12.29
CA SER A 160 76.16 -3.08 -12.67
C SER A 160 76.32 -1.58 -12.88
#